data_AF-A0A822ARP3-F1
#
_entry.id   AF-A0A822ARP3-F1
#
_cell.length_a   1.000
_cell.length_b   1.000
_cell.length_c   1.000
_cell.angle_alpha   90.00
_cell.angle_beta   90.00
_cell.angle_gamma   90.00
#
_symmetry.space_group_name_H-M   'P 1'
#
loop_
_entity.id
_entity.type
_entity.pdbx_description
1 polymer ?
#
loop_
_entity_poly.entity_id
_entity_poly.type
_entity_poly.pdbx_seq_one_letter_code
_entity_poly.pdbx_strand_id
1 'polypeptide(L)'
;SGIFQRIRQSFQGDHRKLQKNTLDVSKPDEKKMSHFEEIQVLWSAPITKFYTNFVAYLAFLFFFTLAVMWPSCGNLLLDCIVWFWAASIAFENTRVAYEKYCSQSSLPLHQAVLEVMVQTIFLALYLGVRIIGLWNFGTCHILPAKAILGLGLIYYYYRILFIFLPISPKLGPMMIRLQRMIMDDFFTFLQLFVIFMISSGVAITAVLYPHHPLNLDLFTRAFVFRGLMALFSSEMLDLKKQDNPCTINATNPTEKEYACLRLSQGLSFSYDNAYAYQRYGIPTSKCNQPSWIAWFLLIQYFFLAKRFLTSLLTAMFGLTGARVQSQSEQIWMYNRYEIVMEYAKRPRLPPPFVVISYIGNTILNIF
;
A
#
# COMPACT_ATOMS: atom_id res chain seq x y z
N SER A 1 26.58 -11.54 -47.92
CA SER A 1 26.88 -11.00 -46.58
C SER A 1 27.52 -9.60 -46.57
N GLY A 2 27.82 -8.95 -47.72
CA GLY A 2 28.55 -7.67 -47.73
C GLY A 2 27.74 -6.38 -47.51
N ILE A 3 26.43 -6.38 -47.76
CA ILE A 3 25.59 -5.17 -47.66
C ILE A 3 25.35 -4.76 -46.20
N PHE A 4 25.12 -5.74 -45.33
CA PHE A 4 24.89 -5.49 -43.90
C PHE A 4 26.14 -4.94 -43.19
N GLN A 5 27.33 -5.34 -43.63
CA GLN A 5 28.60 -4.78 -43.15
C GLN A 5 28.80 -3.32 -43.57
N ARG A 6 28.40 -2.95 -44.79
CA ARG A 6 28.46 -1.55 -45.26
C ARG A 6 27.49 -0.64 -44.50
N ILE A 7 26.28 -1.12 -44.22
CA ILE A 7 25.29 -0.36 -43.43
C ILE A 7 25.80 -0.14 -41.99
N ARG A 8 26.42 -1.17 -41.38
CA ARG A 8 27.00 -1.05 -40.04
C ARG A 8 28.18 -0.07 -39.99
N GLN A 9 29.00 -0.03 -41.03
CA GLN A 9 30.11 0.92 -41.14
C GLN A 9 29.62 2.36 -41.41
N SER A 10 28.56 2.56 -42.20
CA SER A 10 27.99 3.90 -42.40
C SER A 10 27.35 4.43 -41.11
N PHE A 11 26.61 3.60 -40.37
CA PHE A 11 26.03 3.97 -39.07
C PHE A 11 27.10 4.31 -38.03
N GLN A 12 28.22 3.56 -37.98
CA GLN A 12 29.35 3.88 -37.10
C GLN A 12 30.08 5.16 -37.51
N GLY A 13 30.15 5.46 -38.80
CA GLY A 13 30.71 6.71 -39.33
C GLY A 13 29.86 7.92 -38.95
N ASP A 14 28.54 7.81 -39.10
CA ASP A 14 27.60 8.87 -38.73
C ASP A 14 27.52 9.09 -37.21
N HIS A 15 27.56 8.03 -36.40
CA HIS A 15 27.68 8.17 -34.95
C HIS A 15 28.98 8.88 -34.54
N ARG A 16 30.12 8.57 -35.18
CA ARG A 16 31.39 9.24 -34.89
C ARG A 16 31.38 10.71 -35.31
N LYS A 17 30.71 11.06 -36.41
CA LYS A 17 30.52 12.44 -36.86
C LYS A 17 29.56 13.22 -35.97
N LEU A 18 28.45 12.62 -35.54
CA LEU A 18 27.54 13.20 -34.55
C LEU A 18 28.24 13.44 -33.21
N GLN A 19 29.06 12.48 -32.76
CA GLN A 19 29.83 12.59 -31.52
C GLN A 19 30.95 13.64 -31.62
N LYS A 20 31.62 13.76 -32.78
CA LYS A 20 32.56 14.88 -33.05
C LYS A 20 31.84 16.22 -33.07
N ASN A 21 30.68 16.30 -33.73
CA ASN A 21 29.91 17.54 -33.80
C ASN A 21 29.30 17.92 -32.44
N THR A 22 29.01 16.97 -31.54
CA THR A 22 28.61 17.28 -30.14
C THR A 22 29.80 17.63 -29.23
N LEU A 23 31.02 17.21 -29.59
CA LEU A 23 32.25 17.61 -28.89
C LEU A 23 32.77 18.97 -29.36
N ASP A 24 32.56 19.32 -30.63
CA ASP A 24 32.92 20.63 -31.20
C ASP A 24 31.83 21.71 -31.00
N VAL A 25 30.57 21.31 -30.76
CA VAL A 25 29.52 22.24 -30.32
C VAL A 25 29.68 22.48 -28.81
N SER A 26 30.34 23.59 -28.50
CA SER A 26 30.45 24.22 -27.17
C SER A 26 31.35 23.52 -26.14
N LYS A 27 32.66 23.78 -26.21
CA LYS A 27 33.33 24.28 -25.00
C LYS A 27 32.86 25.72 -24.83
N PRO A 28 31.92 26.04 -23.92
CA PRO A 28 31.71 27.43 -23.55
C PRO A 28 33.05 27.95 -23.01
N ASP A 29 33.41 29.18 -23.37
CA ASP A 29 34.55 29.88 -22.80
C ASP A 29 34.57 29.65 -21.28
N GLU A 30 35.72 29.25 -20.75
CA GLU A 30 35.93 28.92 -19.34
C GLU A 30 35.89 30.23 -18.52
N LYS A 31 34.72 30.86 -18.49
CA LYS A 31 34.41 32.00 -17.64
C LYS A 31 34.52 31.47 -16.22
N LYS A 32 35.48 31.98 -15.44
CA LYS A 32 35.53 31.74 -13.99
C LYS A 32 34.20 32.21 -13.40
N MET A 33 33.29 31.27 -13.16
CA MET A 33 32.04 31.53 -12.49
C MET A 33 32.33 31.98 -11.07
N SER A 34 31.58 32.98 -10.60
CA SER A 34 31.60 33.34 -9.18
C SER A 34 31.10 32.16 -8.35
N HIS A 35 31.64 31.96 -7.14
CA HIS A 35 31.18 30.89 -6.24
C HIS A 35 29.66 30.88 -6.04
N PHE A 36 29.01 32.04 -6.13
CA PHE A 36 27.56 32.14 -6.06
C PHE A 36 26.85 31.57 -7.30
N GLU A 37 27.42 31.76 -8.49
CA GLU A 37 26.92 31.20 -9.75
C GLU A 37 27.10 29.67 -9.78
N GLU A 38 28.23 29.17 -9.28
CA GLU A 38 28.48 27.73 -9.14
C GLU A 38 27.43 27.05 -8.24
N ILE A 39 27.13 27.67 -7.10
CA ILE A 39 26.09 27.20 -6.18
C ILE A 39 24.73 27.23 -6.88
N GLN A 40 24.39 28.31 -7.59
CA GLN A 40 23.11 28.38 -8.31
C GLN A 40 22.95 27.31 -9.39
N VAL A 41 24.01 27.03 -10.15
CA VAL A 41 24.02 25.96 -11.15
C VAL A 41 23.84 24.60 -10.48
N LEU A 42 24.52 24.34 -9.36
CA LEU A 42 24.37 23.10 -8.59
C LEU A 42 22.94 22.89 -8.08
N TRP A 43 22.29 23.92 -7.52
CA TRP A 43 20.91 23.85 -7.03
C TRP A 43 19.85 23.88 -8.15
N SER A 44 20.25 24.17 -9.38
CA SER A 44 19.39 24.07 -10.56
C SER A 44 19.31 22.64 -11.13
N ALA A 45 20.26 21.77 -10.78
CA ALA A 45 20.33 20.41 -11.29
C ALA A 45 19.13 19.54 -10.84
N PRO A 46 18.52 18.72 -11.72
CA PRO A 46 17.38 17.87 -11.35
C PRO A 46 17.70 16.88 -10.21
N ILE A 47 18.93 16.39 -10.15
CA ILE A 47 19.36 15.42 -9.12
C ILE A 47 19.42 16.06 -7.74
N THR A 48 19.88 17.30 -7.62
CA THR A 48 19.95 18.01 -6.33
C THR A 48 18.55 18.36 -5.84
N LYS A 49 17.68 18.87 -6.73
CA LYS A 49 16.24 19.10 -6.45
C LYS A 49 15.53 17.83 -5.97
N PHE A 50 15.84 16.68 -6.55
CA PHE A 50 15.25 15.41 -6.13
C PHE A 50 15.63 15.04 -4.70
N TYR A 51 16.92 15.02 -4.37
CA TYR A 51 17.38 14.63 -3.03
C TYR A 51 16.98 15.64 -1.95
N THR A 52 16.93 16.93 -2.27
CA THR A 52 16.49 17.96 -1.31
C THR A 52 15.00 17.84 -1.03
N ASN A 53 14.18 17.57 -2.06
CA ASN A 53 12.76 17.22 -1.89
C ASN A 53 12.58 15.94 -1.07
N PHE A 54 13.41 14.91 -1.30
CA PHE A 54 13.38 13.67 -0.53
C PHE A 54 13.69 13.88 0.95
N VAL A 55 14.77 14.62 1.27
CA VAL A 55 15.14 14.94 2.66
C VAL A 55 14.07 15.79 3.34
N ALA A 56 13.51 16.78 2.65
CA ALA A 56 12.40 17.59 3.17
C ALA A 56 11.15 16.73 3.46
N TYR A 57 10.84 15.77 2.59
CA TYR A 57 9.72 14.85 2.81
C TYR A 57 9.96 13.89 3.98
N LEU A 58 11.20 13.42 4.18
CA LEU A 58 11.54 12.63 5.38
C LEU A 58 11.38 13.45 6.67
N ALA A 59 11.77 14.73 6.65
CA ALA A 59 11.54 15.63 7.77
C ALA A 59 10.03 15.83 8.03
N PHE A 60 9.23 16.02 6.99
CA PHE A 60 7.77 16.06 7.10
C PHE A 60 7.21 14.78 7.76
N LEU A 61 7.62 13.60 7.31
CA LEU A 61 7.18 12.32 7.86
C LEU A 61 7.58 12.17 9.33
N PHE A 62 8.74 12.67 9.72
CA PHE A 62 9.17 12.71 11.11
C PHE A 62 8.24 13.57 11.96
N PHE A 63 7.95 14.81 11.54
CA PHE A 63 7.01 15.69 12.24
C PHE A 63 5.59 15.10 12.28
N PHE A 64 5.13 14.47 11.20
CA PHE A 64 3.82 13.84 11.16
C PHE A 64 3.74 12.61 12.08
N THR A 65 4.81 11.81 12.15
CA THR A 65 4.91 10.70 13.11
C THR A 65 4.83 11.21 14.54
N LEU A 66 5.54 12.30 14.86
CA LEU A 66 5.45 12.95 16.18
C LEU A 66 4.03 13.45 16.48
N ALA A 67 3.34 14.04 15.51
CA ALA A 67 1.96 14.51 15.67
C ALA A 67 0.97 13.36 15.97
N VAL A 68 1.13 12.22 15.30
CA VAL A 68 0.30 11.02 15.53
C VAL A 68 0.58 10.37 16.89
N MET A 69 1.86 10.28 17.27
CA MET A 69 2.29 9.67 18.53
C MET A 69 1.96 10.50 19.76
N TRP A 70 1.73 11.82 19.60
CA TRP A 70 1.44 12.69 20.73
C TRP A 70 0.24 12.19 21.56
N PRO A 71 0.36 12.15 22.90
CA PRO A 71 -0.72 11.68 23.75
C PRO A 71 -1.93 12.63 23.72
N SER A 72 -3.12 12.08 23.97
CA SER A 72 -4.37 12.85 24.08
C SER A 72 -4.67 13.68 22.81
N CYS A 73 -5.12 14.91 23.01
CA CYS A 73 -5.56 15.88 22.01
C CYS A 73 -4.41 16.48 21.17
N GLY A 74 -3.14 16.14 21.45
CA GLY A 74 -1.99 16.60 20.67
C GLY A 74 -1.51 18.01 21.02
N ASN A 75 -0.69 18.57 20.15
CA ASN A 75 -0.19 19.94 20.25
C ASN A 75 -0.64 20.72 19.02
N LEU A 76 -1.38 21.82 19.24
CA LEU A 76 -1.95 22.64 18.15
C LEU A 76 -0.87 23.20 17.22
N LEU A 77 0.27 23.64 17.74
CA LEU A 77 1.35 24.19 16.93
C LEU A 77 1.93 23.13 15.99
N LEU A 78 2.18 21.92 16.52
CA LEU A 78 2.69 20.81 15.72
C LEU A 78 1.68 20.37 14.65
N ASP A 79 0.39 20.28 15.01
CA ASP A 79 -0.68 19.94 14.08
C ASP A 79 -0.83 21.00 12.96
N CYS A 80 -0.70 22.28 13.28
CA CYS A 80 -0.69 23.35 12.27
C CYS A 80 0.53 23.29 11.34
N ILE A 81 1.72 23.00 11.87
CA ILE A 81 2.95 22.84 11.06
C ILE A 81 2.79 21.68 10.07
N VAL A 82 2.34 20.52 10.56
CA VAL A 82 2.14 19.33 9.73
C VAL A 82 1.07 19.58 8.67
N TRP A 83 -0.04 20.21 9.06
CA TRP A 83 -1.11 20.55 8.12
C TRP A 83 -0.64 21.52 7.03
N PHE A 84 0.08 22.58 7.40
CA PHE A 84 0.61 23.55 6.44
C PHE A 84 1.62 22.89 5.48
N TRP A 85 2.48 22.02 5.99
CA TRP A 85 3.43 21.29 5.16
C TRP A 85 2.72 20.33 4.19
N ALA A 86 1.73 19.57 4.69
CA ALA A 86 0.92 18.69 3.87
C ALA A 86 0.13 19.46 2.79
N ALA A 87 -0.39 20.65 3.12
CA ALA A 87 -1.05 21.55 2.18
C ALA A 87 -0.09 22.06 1.10
N SER A 88 1.15 22.41 1.47
CA SER A 88 2.17 22.81 0.49
C SER A 88 2.52 21.68 -0.48
N ILE A 89 2.60 20.43 0.00
CA ILE A 89 2.80 19.26 -0.85
C ILE A 89 1.61 19.07 -1.81
N ALA A 90 0.38 19.16 -1.31
CA ALA A 90 -0.83 19.02 -2.12
C ALA A 90 -0.96 20.11 -3.19
N PHE A 91 -0.58 21.34 -2.86
CA PHE A 91 -0.54 22.45 -3.82
C PHE A 91 0.42 22.17 -4.97
N GLU A 92 1.66 21.75 -4.67
CA GLU A 92 2.65 21.42 -5.69
C GLU A 92 2.18 20.24 -6.58
N ASN A 93 1.55 19.22 -6.00
CA ASN A 93 0.98 18.12 -6.78
C ASN A 93 -0.17 18.56 -7.68
N THR A 94 -1.02 19.48 -7.19
CA THR A 94 -2.11 20.06 -7.99
C THR A 94 -1.57 20.85 -9.18
N ARG A 95 -0.51 21.64 -8.98
CA ARG A 95 0.17 22.38 -10.05
C ARG A 95 0.77 21.44 -11.10
N VAL A 96 1.42 20.35 -10.66
CA VAL A 96 1.97 19.34 -11.57
C VAL A 96 0.87 18.61 -12.33
N ALA A 97 -0.24 18.26 -11.67
CA ALA A 97 -1.40 17.65 -12.33
C ALA A 97 -2.02 18.60 -13.37
N TYR A 98 -2.10 19.90 -13.06
CA TYR A 98 -2.58 20.91 -13.99
C TYR A 98 -1.68 21.06 -15.21
N GLU A 99 -0.35 21.12 -15.04
CA GLU A 99 0.59 21.18 -16.17
C GLU A 99 0.45 19.93 -17.07
N LYS A 100 0.27 18.75 -16.49
CA LYS A 100 0.05 17.50 -17.24
C LYS A 100 -1.27 17.51 -18.03
N TYR A 101 -2.32 18.10 -17.48
CA TYR A 101 -3.60 18.30 -18.16
C TYR A 101 -3.47 19.25 -19.36
N CYS A 102 -2.80 20.40 -19.17
CA CYS A 102 -2.59 21.37 -20.24
C CYS A 102 -1.65 20.87 -21.35
N SER A 103 -0.66 20.05 -21.00
CA SER A 103 0.35 19.56 -21.95
C SER A 103 -0.12 18.38 -22.82
N GLN A 104 -1.39 17.94 -22.71
CA GLN A 104 -1.98 16.82 -23.46
C GLN A 104 -1.04 15.59 -23.52
N SER A 105 -0.50 15.20 -22.36
CA SER A 105 0.41 14.05 -22.27
C SER A 105 -0.38 12.74 -22.25
N SER A 106 0.10 11.69 -22.93
CA SER A 106 -0.53 10.36 -23.07
C SER A 106 -0.60 9.52 -21.79
N LEU A 107 -0.39 10.14 -20.63
CA LEU A 107 -0.36 9.52 -19.31
C LEU A 107 -1.78 9.36 -18.75
N PRO A 108 -2.00 8.43 -17.80
CA PRO A 108 -3.30 8.25 -17.18
C PRO A 108 -3.65 9.44 -16.27
N LEU A 109 -4.24 10.49 -16.86
CA LEU A 109 -4.75 11.68 -16.17
C LEU A 109 -5.58 11.33 -14.93
N HIS A 110 -6.34 10.24 -15.01
CA HIS A 110 -7.15 9.71 -13.92
C HIS A 110 -6.35 9.45 -12.63
N GLN A 111 -5.11 8.94 -12.72
CA GLN A 111 -4.28 8.67 -11.54
C GLN A 111 -3.85 9.97 -10.84
N ALA A 112 -3.45 10.97 -11.61
CA ALA A 112 -3.05 12.27 -11.06
C ALA A 112 -4.23 12.99 -10.39
N VAL A 113 -5.41 12.97 -11.02
CA VAL A 113 -6.64 13.56 -10.44
C VAL A 113 -7.04 12.85 -9.15
N LEU A 114 -7.00 11.51 -9.15
CA LEU A 114 -7.31 10.73 -7.95
C LEU A 114 -6.33 11.02 -6.80
N GLU A 115 -5.03 11.14 -7.09
CA GLU A 115 -4.03 11.49 -6.08
C GLU A 115 -4.32 12.87 -5.45
N VAL A 116 -4.64 13.86 -6.27
CA VAL A 116 -4.99 15.21 -5.81
C VAL A 116 -6.27 15.19 -4.97
N MET A 117 -7.32 14.48 -5.42
CA MET A 117 -8.56 14.37 -4.66
C MET A 117 -8.37 13.71 -3.29
N VAL A 118 -7.59 12.63 -3.20
CA VAL A 118 -7.32 11.97 -1.91
C VAL A 118 -6.58 12.89 -0.95
N GLN A 119 -5.60 13.67 -1.44
CA GLN A 119 -4.85 14.61 -0.61
C GLN A 119 -5.70 15.78 -0.12
N THR A 120 -6.57 16.34 -0.97
CA THR A 120 -7.45 17.45 -0.58
C THR A 120 -8.51 17.00 0.42
N ILE A 121 -9.10 15.81 0.24
CA ILE A 121 -10.03 15.21 1.21
C ILE A 121 -9.34 14.97 2.55
N PHE A 122 -8.13 14.42 2.55
CA PHE A 122 -7.35 14.21 3.77
C PHE A 122 -7.09 15.52 4.51
N LEU A 123 -6.68 16.57 3.80
CA LEU A 123 -6.43 17.90 4.40
C LEU A 123 -7.68 18.53 4.99
N ALA A 124 -8.83 18.37 4.35
CA ALA A 124 -10.11 18.85 4.85
C ALA A 124 -10.53 18.09 6.13
N LEU A 125 -10.37 16.77 6.16
CA LEU A 125 -10.65 15.94 7.34
C LEU A 125 -9.69 16.25 8.49
N TYR A 126 -8.39 16.46 8.21
CA TYR A 126 -7.41 16.88 9.20
C TYR A 126 -7.82 18.22 9.83
N LEU A 127 -8.16 19.23 9.02
CA LEU A 127 -8.57 20.54 9.51
C LEU A 127 -9.84 20.44 10.37
N GLY A 128 -10.88 19.75 9.88
CA GLY A 128 -12.17 19.65 10.54
C GLY A 128 -12.14 18.85 11.85
N VAL A 129 -11.58 17.64 11.81
CA VAL A 129 -11.61 16.71 12.96
C VAL A 129 -10.55 17.06 14.00
N ARG A 130 -9.37 17.52 13.57
CA ARG A 130 -8.26 17.82 14.47
C ARG A 130 -8.22 19.30 14.84
N ILE A 131 -7.94 20.20 13.91
CA ILE A 131 -7.65 21.61 14.22
C ILE A 131 -8.88 22.35 14.74
N ILE A 132 -10.01 22.27 14.02
CA ILE A 132 -11.26 22.92 14.41
C ILE A 132 -11.88 22.21 15.64
N GLY A 133 -11.80 20.88 15.69
CA GLY A 133 -12.26 20.09 16.84
C GLY A 133 -11.52 20.42 18.15
N LEU A 134 -10.23 20.75 18.07
CA LEU A 134 -9.43 21.21 19.20
C LEU A 134 -9.77 22.65 19.63
N TRP A 135 -10.01 23.54 18.67
CA TRP A 135 -10.27 24.95 18.94
C TRP A 135 -11.66 25.19 19.54
N ASN A 136 -12.70 24.59 18.95
CA ASN A 136 -14.07 25.09 19.13
C ASN A 136 -14.87 24.36 20.23
N PHE A 137 -14.60 23.08 20.50
CA PHE A 137 -15.51 22.26 21.33
C PHE A 137 -14.87 21.57 22.54
N GLY A 138 -13.54 21.49 22.64
CA GLY A 138 -12.88 20.75 23.74
C GLY A 138 -13.22 19.24 23.80
N THR A 139 -14.12 18.74 22.94
CA THR A 139 -14.52 17.35 22.81
C THR A 139 -13.82 16.73 21.61
N CYS A 140 -12.53 16.43 21.76
CA CYS A 140 -11.83 15.65 20.76
C CYS A 140 -12.32 14.19 20.83
N HIS A 141 -13.05 13.71 19.81
CA HIS A 141 -13.22 12.28 19.62
C HIS A 141 -11.86 11.67 19.23
N ILE A 142 -11.14 11.17 20.24
CA ILE A 142 -9.75 10.69 20.12
C ILE A 142 -9.62 9.58 19.07
N LEU A 143 -10.56 8.65 19.06
CA LEU A 143 -10.52 7.47 18.20
C LEU A 143 -10.58 7.81 16.69
N PRO A 144 -11.61 8.51 16.18
CA PRO A 144 -11.67 8.87 14.76
C PRO A 144 -10.55 9.83 14.35
N ALA A 145 -10.16 10.77 15.22
CA ALA A 145 -9.05 11.68 14.93
C ALA A 145 -7.73 10.91 14.73
N LYS A 146 -7.39 10.00 15.65
CA LYS A 146 -6.17 9.18 15.53
C LYS A 146 -6.25 8.18 14.38
N ALA A 147 -7.43 7.63 14.07
CA ALA A 147 -7.61 6.74 12.93
C ALA A 147 -7.34 7.46 11.59
N ILE A 148 -7.91 8.66 11.40
CA ILE A 148 -7.69 9.47 10.18
C ILE A 148 -6.22 9.85 10.05
N LEU A 149 -5.59 10.33 11.12
CA LEU A 149 -4.17 10.69 11.12
C LEU A 149 -3.27 9.48 10.88
N GLY A 150 -3.59 8.32 11.45
CA GLY A 150 -2.87 7.06 11.23
C GLY A 150 -2.97 6.57 9.78
N LEU A 151 -4.17 6.58 9.19
CA LEU A 151 -4.36 6.26 7.77
C LEU A 151 -3.62 7.26 6.86
N GLY A 152 -3.65 8.54 7.20
CA GLY A 152 -2.88 9.58 6.53
C GLY A 152 -1.38 9.29 6.59
N LEU A 153 -0.85 8.98 7.77
CA LEU A 153 0.58 8.68 7.96
C LEU A 153 1.02 7.53 7.06
N ILE A 154 0.26 6.42 7.05
CA ILE A 154 0.50 5.27 6.18
C ILE A 154 0.48 5.69 4.70
N TYR A 155 -0.49 6.52 4.29
CA TYR A 155 -0.57 7.02 2.91
C TYR A 155 0.68 7.81 2.51
N TYR A 156 1.15 8.75 3.33
CA TYR A 156 2.35 9.55 3.00
C TYR A 156 3.63 8.69 3.01
N TYR A 157 3.74 7.67 3.87
CA TYR A 157 4.84 6.69 3.80
C TYR A 157 4.82 5.87 2.49
N TYR A 158 3.67 5.36 2.08
CA TYR A 158 3.58 4.64 0.80
C TYR A 158 3.84 5.55 -0.38
N ARG A 159 3.38 6.80 -0.33
CA ARG A 159 3.63 7.78 -1.38
C ARG A 159 5.12 8.01 -1.63
N ILE A 160 5.94 8.20 -0.59
CA ILE A 160 7.38 8.37 -0.80
C ILE A 160 8.04 7.11 -1.36
N LEU A 161 7.59 5.92 -0.96
CA LEU A 161 8.06 4.67 -1.56
C LEU A 161 7.75 4.64 -3.07
N PHE A 162 6.52 5.00 -3.47
CA PHE A 162 6.15 5.06 -4.89
C PHE A 162 6.88 6.14 -5.68
N ILE A 163 7.36 7.22 -5.06
CA ILE A 163 8.17 8.23 -5.74
C ILE A 163 9.64 7.78 -5.86
N PHE A 164 10.22 7.18 -4.81
CA PHE A 164 11.64 6.85 -4.75
C PHE A 164 12.00 5.54 -5.45
N LEU A 165 11.18 4.50 -5.29
CA LEU A 165 11.44 3.17 -5.86
C LEU A 165 11.63 3.17 -7.38
N PRO A 166 10.81 3.87 -8.20
CA PRO A 166 10.96 3.89 -9.65
C PRO A 166 12.23 4.59 -10.12
N ILE A 167 12.80 5.51 -9.34
CA ILE A 167 13.95 6.33 -9.76
C ILE A 167 15.27 5.56 -9.54
N SER A 168 15.31 4.69 -8.53
CA SER A 168 16.49 3.92 -8.18
C SER A 168 16.92 2.99 -9.33
N PRO A 169 18.21 2.98 -9.72
CA PRO A 169 18.71 2.11 -10.78
C PRO A 169 18.64 0.62 -10.44
N LYS A 170 18.64 0.27 -9.16
CA LYS A 170 18.53 -1.12 -8.71
C LYS A 170 17.09 -1.55 -8.47
N LEU A 171 16.27 -0.67 -7.91
CA LEU A 171 14.91 -1.02 -7.46
C LEU A 171 13.84 -0.74 -8.54
N GLY A 172 14.05 0.21 -9.44
CA GLY A 172 13.07 0.59 -10.45
C GLY A 172 12.70 -0.54 -11.41
N PRO A 173 13.67 -1.19 -12.10
CA PRO A 173 13.39 -2.33 -12.96
C PRO A 173 12.78 -3.51 -12.19
N MET A 174 13.15 -3.69 -10.91
CA MET A 174 12.57 -4.72 -10.05
C MET A 174 11.09 -4.45 -9.75
N MET A 175 10.70 -3.19 -9.55
CA MET A 175 9.30 -2.81 -9.32
C MET A 175 8.43 -3.08 -10.56
N ILE A 176 8.93 -2.78 -11.77
CA ILE A 176 8.19 -3.05 -13.03
C ILE A 176 8.01 -4.56 -13.23
N ARG A 177 9.06 -5.35 -12.96
CA ARG A 177 8.95 -6.81 -12.95
C ARG A 177 7.90 -7.30 -11.96
N LEU A 178 7.92 -6.77 -10.73
CA LEU A 178 6.95 -7.14 -9.69
C LEU A 178 5.51 -6.83 -10.13
N GLN A 179 5.25 -5.66 -10.71
CA GLN A 179 3.93 -5.31 -11.23
C GLN A 179 3.49 -6.29 -12.31
N ARG A 180 4.39 -6.69 -13.20
CA ARG A 180 4.10 -7.66 -14.26
C ARG A 180 3.83 -9.06 -13.70
N MET A 181 4.65 -9.53 -12.76
CA MET A 181 4.43 -10.82 -12.05
C MET A 181 3.09 -10.83 -11.32
N ILE A 182 2.69 -9.71 -10.70
CA ILE A 182 1.41 -9.62 -10.01
C ILE A 182 0.25 -9.71 -11.01
N MET A 183 0.31 -8.99 -12.12
CA MET A 183 -0.76 -8.97 -13.11
C MET A 183 -0.92 -10.31 -13.85
N ASP A 184 0.20 -10.93 -14.24
CA ASP A 184 0.18 -12.15 -15.05
C ASP A 184 0.06 -13.44 -14.21
N ASP A 185 0.81 -13.57 -13.12
CA ASP A 185 0.91 -14.84 -12.38
C ASP A 185 0.10 -14.83 -11.07
N PHE A 186 0.16 -13.73 -10.30
CA PHE A 186 -0.44 -13.69 -8.97
C PHE A 186 -1.97 -13.80 -9.01
N PHE A 187 -2.64 -13.15 -9.98
CA PHE A 187 -4.09 -13.27 -10.09
C PHE A 187 -4.55 -14.68 -10.50
N THR A 188 -3.84 -15.34 -11.42
CA THR A 188 -4.12 -16.73 -11.79
C THR A 188 -3.87 -17.66 -10.60
N PHE A 189 -2.79 -17.45 -9.86
CA PHE A 189 -2.53 -18.17 -8.63
C PHE A 189 -3.61 -17.94 -7.57
N LEU A 190 -4.05 -16.69 -7.39
CA LEU A 190 -5.08 -16.33 -6.41
C LEU A 190 -6.41 -17.02 -6.72
N GLN A 191 -6.80 -17.12 -7.99
CA GLN A 191 -8.00 -17.86 -8.39
C GLN A 191 -7.94 -19.33 -7.98
N LEU A 192 -6.81 -20.02 -8.22
CA LEU A 192 -6.58 -21.39 -7.77
C LEU A 192 -6.57 -21.49 -6.24
N PHE A 193 -5.90 -20.56 -5.58
CA PHE A 193 -5.75 -20.53 -4.13
C PHE A 193 -7.09 -20.33 -3.41
N VAL A 194 -7.96 -19.45 -3.91
CA VAL A 194 -9.28 -19.17 -3.33
C VAL A 194 -10.16 -20.42 -3.32
N ILE A 195 -10.16 -21.23 -4.39
CA ILE A 195 -10.92 -22.49 -4.45
C ILE A 195 -10.48 -23.44 -3.33
N PHE A 196 -9.16 -23.62 -3.17
CA PHE A 196 -8.61 -24.49 -2.13
C PHE A 196 -8.90 -23.95 -0.72
N MET A 197 -8.75 -22.65 -0.51
CA MET A 197 -9.05 -21.98 0.77
C MET A 197 -10.51 -22.13 1.17
N ILE A 198 -11.44 -21.97 0.23
CA ILE A 198 -12.88 -22.08 0.51
C ILE A 198 -13.20 -23.50 0.95
N SER A 199 -12.76 -24.51 0.19
CA SER A 199 -13.04 -25.92 0.48
C SER A 199 -12.52 -26.33 1.86
N SER A 200 -11.23 -26.06 2.13
CA SER A 200 -10.58 -26.42 3.38
C SER A 200 -11.07 -25.59 4.57
N GLY A 201 -11.30 -24.29 4.41
CA GLY A 201 -11.79 -23.40 5.46
C GLY A 201 -13.18 -23.78 5.95
N VAL A 202 -14.08 -24.16 5.04
CA VAL A 202 -15.42 -24.68 5.38
C VAL A 202 -15.30 -26.04 6.08
N ALA A 203 -14.52 -26.98 5.54
CA ALA A 203 -14.36 -28.32 6.11
C ALA A 203 -13.80 -28.29 7.54
N ILE A 204 -12.71 -27.53 7.78
CA ILE A 204 -12.11 -27.37 9.10
C ILE A 204 -13.12 -26.73 10.06
N THR A 205 -13.89 -25.74 9.59
CA THR A 205 -14.85 -25.04 10.44
C THR A 205 -16.04 -25.90 10.83
N ALA A 206 -16.58 -26.67 9.88
CA ALA A 206 -17.68 -27.58 10.14
C ALA A 206 -17.30 -28.67 11.17
N VAL A 207 -16.09 -29.23 11.07
CA VAL A 207 -15.62 -30.26 12.00
C VAL A 207 -15.30 -29.69 13.38
N LEU A 208 -14.70 -28.48 13.42
CA LEU A 208 -14.21 -27.91 14.67
C LEU A 208 -15.31 -27.20 15.48
N TYR A 209 -16.35 -26.67 14.82
CA TYR A 209 -17.45 -25.93 15.45
C TYR A 209 -18.83 -26.42 14.93
N PRO A 210 -19.24 -27.66 15.28
CA PRO A 210 -20.45 -28.27 14.74
C PRO A 210 -21.76 -27.60 15.21
N HIS A 211 -21.73 -26.87 16.33
CA HIS A 211 -22.91 -26.23 16.93
C HIS A 211 -23.02 -24.73 16.64
N HIS A 212 -22.19 -24.19 15.75
CA HIS A 212 -22.23 -22.77 15.44
C HIS A 212 -23.36 -22.48 14.44
N PRO A 213 -24.24 -21.48 14.69
CA PRO A 213 -25.32 -21.14 13.78
C PRO A 213 -24.81 -20.58 12.46
N LEU A 214 -25.58 -20.75 11.38
CA LEU A 214 -25.25 -20.25 10.05
C LEU A 214 -25.47 -18.73 9.98
N ASN A 215 -24.47 -17.97 10.42
CA ASN A 215 -24.43 -16.52 10.41
C ASN A 215 -23.24 -15.99 9.59
N LEU A 216 -23.26 -14.71 9.24
CA LEU A 216 -22.13 -14.03 8.59
C LEU A 216 -20.83 -14.12 9.42
N ASP A 217 -20.95 -14.27 10.74
CA ASP A 217 -19.82 -14.50 11.64
C ASP A 217 -19.12 -15.85 11.35
N LEU A 218 -19.89 -16.89 11.02
CA LEU A 218 -19.34 -18.20 10.64
C LEU A 218 -18.61 -18.12 9.32
N PHE A 219 -19.20 -17.42 8.34
CA PHE A 219 -18.57 -17.16 7.05
C PHE A 219 -17.25 -16.41 7.26
N THR A 220 -17.28 -15.30 7.98
CA THR A 220 -16.08 -14.50 8.27
C THR A 220 -15.00 -15.32 8.98
N ARG A 221 -15.38 -16.15 9.95
CA ARG A 221 -14.45 -17.02 10.67
C ARG A 221 -13.87 -18.12 9.77
N ALA A 222 -14.67 -18.75 8.92
CA ALA A 222 -14.23 -19.79 8.00
C ALA A 222 -13.28 -19.25 6.92
N PHE A 223 -13.64 -18.13 6.27
CA PHE A 223 -12.90 -17.61 5.11
C PHE A 223 -11.76 -16.67 5.49
N VAL A 224 -12.01 -15.68 6.35
CA VAL A 224 -11.02 -14.64 6.68
C VAL A 224 -10.05 -15.15 7.72
N PHE A 225 -10.56 -15.66 8.85
CA PHE A 225 -9.70 -16.07 9.96
C PHE A 225 -9.05 -17.44 9.77
N ARG A 226 -9.69 -18.39 9.07
CA ARG A 226 -9.11 -19.73 8.86
C ARG A 226 -8.57 -19.97 7.48
N GLY A 227 -9.26 -19.54 6.43
CA GLY A 227 -8.69 -19.59 5.09
C GLY A 227 -7.44 -18.71 5.02
N LEU A 228 -7.63 -17.40 5.17
CA LEU A 228 -6.60 -16.43 4.82
C LEU A 228 -5.50 -16.27 5.89
N MET A 229 -5.86 -16.13 7.16
CA MET A 229 -4.84 -15.96 8.22
C MET A 229 -4.01 -17.21 8.49
N ALA A 230 -4.50 -18.41 8.13
CA ALA A 230 -3.72 -19.65 8.26
C ALA A 230 -2.51 -19.71 7.32
N LEU A 231 -2.53 -18.97 6.22
CA LEU A 231 -1.38 -18.87 5.33
C LEU A 231 -0.21 -18.17 6.03
N PHE A 232 -0.50 -17.11 6.77
CA PHE A 232 0.50 -16.26 7.41
C PHE A 232 0.82 -16.67 8.86
N SER A 233 -0.14 -17.28 9.55
CA SER A 233 0.06 -17.82 10.90
C SER A 233 0.63 -19.24 10.87
N SER A 234 1.38 -19.58 11.91
CA SER A 234 1.92 -20.93 12.17
C SER A 234 1.11 -21.69 13.22
N GLU A 235 0.34 -20.98 14.05
CA GLU A 235 -0.38 -21.58 15.18
C GLU A 235 -1.89 -21.44 15.02
N MET A 236 -2.59 -22.57 15.21
CA MET A 236 -4.05 -22.63 15.35
C MET A 236 -4.38 -22.92 16.81
N LEU A 237 -4.55 -21.85 17.58
CA LEU A 237 -4.94 -21.90 19.00
C LEU A 237 -6.25 -22.70 19.20
N ASP A 238 -7.10 -22.75 18.18
CA ASP A 238 -8.39 -23.44 18.18
C ASP A 238 -8.30 -24.98 18.21
N LEU A 239 -7.13 -25.60 18.01
CA LEU A 239 -6.97 -27.05 18.20
C LEU A 239 -6.53 -27.41 19.62
N LYS A 240 -6.07 -26.42 20.40
CA LYS A 240 -5.79 -26.63 21.80
C LYS A 240 -7.13 -26.88 22.50
N LYS A 241 -7.18 -27.97 23.27
CA LYS A 241 -8.34 -28.27 24.11
C LYS A 241 -8.59 -27.06 25.02
N GLN A 242 -9.80 -26.51 24.96
CA GLN A 242 -10.21 -25.44 25.87
C GLN A 242 -10.21 -26.00 27.31
N ASP A 243 -9.63 -25.28 28.27
CA ASP A 243 -9.56 -25.71 29.67
C ASP A 243 -10.96 -25.80 30.33
N ASN A 244 -11.95 -25.10 29.77
CA ASN A 244 -13.33 -25.14 30.25
C ASN A 244 -14.12 -26.26 29.54
N PRO A 245 -14.80 -27.17 30.28
CA PRO A 245 -15.53 -28.26 29.67
C PRO A 245 -16.74 -27.73 28.88
N CYS A 246 -16.70 -27.87 27.57
CA CYS A 246 -17.83 -27.68 26.68
C CYS A 246 -18.75 -28.92 26.75
N THR A 247 -19.56 -29.00 27.80
CA THR A 247 -20.52 -30.11 28.02
C THR A 247 -21.93 -29.67 27.67
N ILE A 248 -22.52 -30.32 26.67
CA ILE A 248 -23.97 -30.27 26.46
C ILE A 248 -24.60 -31.19 27.51
N ASN A 249 -24.99 -30.63 28.65
CA ASN A 249 -25.78 -31.35 29.66
C ASN A 249 -27.21 -31.53 29.12
N ALA A 250 -27.40 -32.52 28.25
CA ALA A 250 -28.72 -33.00 27.89
C ALA A 250 -28.97 -34.30 28.65
N THR A 251 -29.83 -34.22 29.66
CA THR A 251 -30.17 -35.33 30.57
C THR A 251 -31.06 -36.37 29.90
N ASN A 252 -31.70 -36.06 28.77
CA ASN A 252 -32.54 -36.99 28.00
C ASN A 252 -32.01 -37.20 26.56
N PRO A 253 -32.01 -38.43 26.02
CA PRO A 253 -31.57 -38.72 24.66
C PRO A 253 -32.46 -38.07 23.59
N THR A 254 -33.75 -37.93 23.85
CA THR A 254 -34.70 -37.22 22.97
C THR A 254 -34.39 -35.72 22.87
N GLU A 255 -33.95 -35.09 23.96
CA GLU A 255 -33.58 -33.67 24.03
C GLU A 255 -32.33 -33.33 23.18
N LYS A 256 -31.38 -34.28 23.04
CA LYS A 256 -30.22 -34.13 22.15
C LYS A 256 -30.60 -34.09 20.68
N GLU A 257 -31.59 -34.89 20.29
CA GLU A 257 -32.10 -34.99 18.93
C GLU A 257 -32.88 -33.72 18.54
N TYR A 258 -33.67 -33.18 19.47
CA TYR A 258 -34.37 -31.89 19.28
C TYR A 258 -33.43 -30.67 19.26
N ALA A 259 -32.28 -30.71 19.94
CA ALA A 259 -31.30 -29.61 19.93
C ALA A 259 -30.63 -29.43 18.55
N CYS A 260 -30.22 -30.52 17.90
CA CYS A 260 -29.67 -30.46 16.54
C CYS A 260 -30.73 -30.05 15.50
N LEU A 261 -31.97 -30.56 15.61
CA LEU A 261 -33.07 -30.21 14.71
C LEU A 261 -33.46 -28.73 14.80
N ARG A 262 -33.55 -28.15 16.01
CA ARG A 262 -33.90 -26.72 16.19
C ARG A 262 -32.82 -25.77 15.67
N LEU A 263 -31.53 -26.12 15.82
CA LEU A 263 -30.42 -25.34 15.26
C LEU A 263 -30.45 -25.31 13.72
N SER A 264 -30.88 -26.40 13.09
CA SER A 264 -30.94 -26.51 11.61
C SER A 264 -32.03 -25.67 10.96
N GLN A 265 -33.08 -25.30 11.70
CA GLN A 265 -34.25 -24.59 11.17
C GLN A 265 -34.16 -23.06 11.28
N GLY A 266 -33.03 -22.50 11.74
CA GLY A 266 -32.81 -21.05 11.82
C GLY A 266 -33.80 -20.29 12.72
N LEU A 267 -34.64 -21.00 13.47
CA LEU A 267 -35.62 -20.43 14.38
C LEU A 267 -34.89 -19.81 15.57
N SER A 268 -34.96 -18.48 15.67
CA SER A 268 -34.52 -17.76 16.85
C SER A 268 -35.30 -18.23 18.07
N PHE A 269 -34.59 -18.38 19.18
CA PHE A 269 -35.17 -18.71 20.47
C PHE A 269 -36.07 -17.55 20.89
N SER A 270 -37.39 -17.72 20.81
CA SER A 270 -38.32 -16.87 21.56
C SER A 270 -38.15 -17.21 23.03
N TYR A 271 -37.79 -16.20 23.83
CA TYR A 271 -37.76 -16.17 25.30
C TYR A 271 -38.88 -17.05 25.86
N ASP A 272 -38.64 -18.04 26.73
CA ASP A 272 -37.95 -17.96 28.01
C ASP A 272 -37.16 -19.24 28.31
N ASN A 273 -35.90 -19.14 28.76
CA ASN A 273 -35.01 -20.26 29.18
C ASN A 273 -33.98 -20.74 28.14
N ALA A 274 -33.48 -19.86 27.26
CA ALA A 274 -32.28 -20.12 26.45
C ALA A 274 -30.96 -20.04 27.22
N TYR A 275 -31.01 -20.25 28.54
CA TYR A 275 -29.84 -20.54 29.33
C TYR A 275 -29.81 -22.04 29.59
N ALA A 276 -29.17 -22.80 28.69
CA ALA A 276 -28.26 -23.82 29.19
C ALA A 276 -27.18 -23.05 29.98
N TYR A 277 -27.49 -22.72 31.24
CA TYR A 277 -26.57 -22.11 32.19
C TYR A 277 -25.44 -23.12 32.40
N GLN A 278 -24.42 -22.98 31.57
CA GLN A 278 -23.12 -23.56 31.83
C GLN A 278 -22.60 -22.88 33.09
N ARG A 279 -22.40 -23.66 34.14
CA ARG A 279 -21.79 -23.23 35.41
C ARG A 279 -20.37 -22.64 35.26
N TYR A 280 -19.86 -22.48 34.02
CA TYR A 280 -18.55 -21.88 33.66
C TYR A 280 -18.53 -21.16 32.28
N GLY A 281 -19.59 -20.43 31.89
CA GLY A 281 -19.47 -19.18 31.11
C GLY A 281 -18.89 -19.17 29.68
N ILE A 282 -19.24 -20.12 28.78
CA ILE A 282 -18.95 -19.98 27.32
C ILE A 282 -20.17 -20.44 26.50
N PRO A 283 -20.66 -19.66 25.51
CA PRO A 283 -21.74 -20.10 24.64
C PRO A 283 -21.30 -21.29 23.77
N THR A 284 -22.17 -22.29 23.57
CA THR A 284 -21.90 -23.51 22.78
C THR A 284 -21.44 -23.23 21.35
N SER A 285 -21.81 -22.07 20.79
CA SER A 285 -21.34 -21.58 19.50
C SER A 285 -19.85 -21.27 19.45
N LYS A 286 -19.19 -21.03 20.59
CA LYS A 286 -17.75 -20.76 20.70
C LYS A 286 -16.94 -21.96 21.18
N CYS A 287 -17.57 -23.11 21.35
CA CYS A 287 -16.90 -24.34 21.76
C CYS A 287 -16.26 -25.06 20.56
N ASN A 288 -14.93 -25.20 20.61
CA ASN A 288 -14.19 -26.04 19.68
C ASN A 288 -14.31 -27.52 20.08
N GLN A 289 -14.46 -28.40 19.09
CA GLN A 289 -14.46 -29.85 19.27
C GLN A 289 -13.22 -30.40 18.56
N PRO A 290 -12.04 -30.41 19.22
CA PRO A 290 -10.83 -30.94 18.61
C PRO A 290 -11.01 -32.44 18.36
N SER A 291 -10.89 -32.84 17.10
CA SER A 291 -10.98 -34.23 16.65
C SER A 291 -9.76 -34.57 15.81
N TRP A 292 -9.42 -35.86 15.71
CA TRP A 292 -8.33 -36.33 14.84
C TRP A 292 -8.58 -35.96 13.36
N ILE A 293 -9.84 -35.87 12.95
CA ILE A 293 -10.25 -35.41 11.60
C ILE A 293 -9.89 -33.94 11.42
N ALA A 294 -10.15 -33.09 12.41
CA ALA A 294 -9.77 -31.68 12.36
C ALA A 294 -8.25 -31.50 12.24
N TRP A 295 -7.47 -32.31 12.97
CA TRP A 295 -6.01 -32.34 12.84
C TRP A 295 -5.57 -32.76 11.43
N PHE A 296 -6.17 -33.82 10.89
CA PHE A 296 -5.86 -34.29 9.53
C PHE A 296 -6.16 -33.22 8.47
N LEU A 297 -7.35 -32.60 8.50
CA LEU A 297 -7.74 -31.54 7.57
C LEU A 297 -6.80 -30.34 7.65
N LEU A 298 -6.36 -29.97 8.86
CA LEU A 298 -5.42 -28.87 9.04
C LEU A 298 -4.02 -29.20 8.50
N ILE A 299 -3.52 -30.41 8.75
CA ILE A 299 -2.23 -30.88 8.21
C ILE A 299 -2.28 -30.87 6.68
N GLN A 300 -3.35 -31.40 6.09
CA GLN A 300 -3.57 -31.39 4.65
C GLN A 300 -3.59 -29.94 4.12
N TYR A 301 -4.30 -29.03 4.80
CA TYR A 301 -4.33 -27.61 4.42
C TYR A 301 -2.93 -26.99 4.46
N PHE A 302 -2.17 -27.15 5.54
CA PHE A 302 -0.82 -26.57 5.63
C PHE A 302 0.14 -27.17 4.61
N PHE A 303 0.02 -28.45 4.30
CA PHE A 303 0.83 -29.06 3.26
C PHE A 303 0.49 -28.49 1.88
N LEU A 304 -0.79 -28.49 1.50
CA LEU A 304 -1.21 -28.07 0.16
C LEU A 304 -1.18 -26.54 -0.02
N ALA A 305 -1.83 -25.77 0.84
CA ALA A 305 -1.86 -24.31 0.72
C ALA A 305 -0.52 -23.68 1.07
N LYS A 306 0.05 -24.03 2.22
CA LYS A 306 1.21 -23.30 2.76
C LYS A 306 2.55 -23.80 2.24
N ARG A 307 2.70 -25.07 1.87
CA ARG A 307 3.97 -25.60 1.30
C ARG A 307 3.91 -25.74 -0.21
N PHE A 308 2.90 -26.43 -0.74
CA PHE A 308 2.84 -26.71 -2.17
C PHE A 308 2.50 -25.45 -2.98
N LEU A 309 1.38 -24.77 -2.69
CA LEU A 309 0.96 -23.59 -3.47
C LEU A 309 1.94 -22.41 -3.34
N THR A 310 2.54 -22.16 -2.18
CA THR A 310 3.57 -21.11 -2.04
C THR A 310 4.85 -21.43 -2.83
N SER A 311 5.27 -22.69 -2.88
CA SER A 311 6.42 -23.12 -3.70
C SER A 311 6.13 -22.97 -5.20
N LEU A 312 4.89 -23.27 -5.62
CA LEU A 312 4.43 -23.06 -6.99
C LEU A 312 4.44 -21.58 -7.36
N LEU A 313 3.90 -20.71 -6.49
CA LEU A 313 3.91 -19.26 -6.72
C LEU A 313 5.34 -18.72 -6.85
N THR A 314 6.24 -19.18 -5.98
CA THR A 314 7.66 -18.80 -6.02
C THR A 314 8.31 -19.22 -7.34
N ALA A 315 8.01 -20.43 -7.84
CA ALA A 315 8.51 -20.92 -9.12
C ALA A 315 7.96 -20.10 -10.30
N MET A 316 6.66 -19.80 -10.33
CA MET A 316 6.04 -18.97 -11.37
C MET A 316 6.67 -17.57 -11.42
N PHE A 317 6.79 -16.90 -10.27
CA PHE A 317 7.45 -15.61 -10.18
C PHE A 317 8.91 -15.66 -10.65
N GLY A 318 9.64 -16.73 -10.33
CA GLY A 318 11.00 -16.93 -10.83
C GLY A 318 11.07 -17.00 -12.36
N LEU A 319 10.18 -17.77 -12.98
CA LEU A 319 10.12 -17.94 -14.42
C LEU A 319 9.74 -16.65 -15.15
N THR A 320 8.65 -16.00 -14.73
CA THR A 320 8.19 -14.74 -15.32
C THR A 320 9.21 -13.62 -15.09
N GLY A 321 9.83 -13.57 -13.90
CA GLY A 321 10.87 -12.59 -13.60
C GLY A 321 12.09 -12.65 -14.51
N ALA A 322 12.53 -13.86 -14.85
CA ALA A 322 13.60 -14.06 -15.82
C ALA A 322 13.14 -13.65 -17.23
N ARG A 323 11.91 -14.02 -17.62
CA ARG A 323 11.35 -13.71 -18.95
C ARG A 323 11.19 -12.22 -19.21
N VAL A 324 10.74 -11.45 -18.22
CA VAL A 324 10.40 -10.01 -18.39
C VAL A 324 11.54 -9.06 -18.02
N GLN A 325 12.73 -9.57 -17.68
CA GLN A 325 13.87 -8.77 -17.23
C GLN A 325 14.25 -7.64 -18.20
N SER A 326 14.57 -7.99 -19.44
CA SER A 326 15.07 -7.02 -20.44
C SER A 326 14.00 -6.00 -20.82
N GLN A 327 12.74 -6.44 -20.95
CA GLN A 327 11.60 -5.55 -21.24
C GLN A 327 11.38 -4.55 -20.11
N SER A 328 11.47 -5.01 -18.86
CA SER A 328 11.27 -4.17 -17.68
C SER A 328 12.36 -3.10 -17.55
N GLU A 329 13.61 -3.41 -17.90
CA GLU A 329 14.69 -2.43 -17.92
C GLU A 329 14.46 -1.30 -18.94
N GLN A 330 13.99 -1.63 -20.14
CA GLN A 330 13.68 -0.63 -21.16
C GLN A 330 12.52 0.29 -20.74
N ILE A 331 11.43 -0.28 -20.23
CA ILE A 331 10.29 0.49 -19.72
C ILE A 331 10.74 1.38 -18.55
N TRP A 332 11.59 0.85 -17.67
CA TRP A 332 12.12 1.63 -16.56
C TRP A 332 12.95 2.83 -17.03
N MET A 333 13.81 2.66 -18.04
CA MET A 333 14.61 3.77 -18.59
C MET A 333 13.72 4.88 -19.15
N TYR A 334 12.63 4.52 -19.83
CA TYR A 334 11.65 5.49 -20.33
C TYR A 334 10.94 6.23 -19.19
N ASN A 335 10.40 5.50 -18.21
CA ASN A 335 9.73 6.09 -17.05
C ASN A 335 10.68 7.00 -16.25
N ARG A 336 11.94 6.59 -16.09
CA ARG A 336 12.96 7.38 -15.42
C ARG A 336 13.26 8.68 -16.15
N TYR A 337 13.34 8.66 -17.49
CA TYR A 337 13.54 9.87 -18.28
C TYR A 337 12.41 10.87 -18.05
N GLU A 338 11.16 10.41 -18.05
CA GLU A 338 10.00 11.26 -17.82
C GLU A 338 10.05 11.95 -16.44
N ILE A 339 10.38 11.19 -15.39
CA ILE A 339 10.52 11.73 -14.03
C ILE A 339 11.63 12.79 -13.98
N VAL A 340 12.78 12.54 -14.61
CA VAL A 340 13.89 13.51 -14.64
C VAL A 340 13.48 14.81 -15.33
N MET A 341 12.75 14.71 -16.45
CA MET A 341 12.21 15.87 -17.16
C MET A 341 11.20 16.66 -16.32
N GLU A 342 10.38 15.98 -15.50
CA GLU A 342 9.48 16.64 -14.55
C GLU A 342 10.25 17.44 -13.48
N TYR A 343 11.26 16.84 -12.86
CA TYR A 343 12.10 17.52 -11.85
C TYR A 343 12.94 18.66 -12.43
N ALA A 344 13.31 18.60 -13.72
CA ALA A 344 13.98 19.70 -14.39
C ALA A 344 13.11 20.97 -14.42
N LYS A 345 11.81 20.83 -14.67
CA LYS A 345 10.83 21.93 -14.75
C LYS A 345 10.39 22.47 -13.39
N ARG A 346 10.51 21.68 -12.32
CA ARG A 346 10.11 22.09 -10.97
C ARG A 346 10.95 23.27 -10.44
N PRO A 347 10.38 24.11 -9.56
CA PRO A 347 11.12 25.17 -8.88
C PRO A 347 12.27 24.59 -8.03
N ARG A 348 13.24 25.45 -7.68
CA ARG A 348 14.48 25.02 -7.00
C ARG A 348 14.28 24.63 -5.54
N LEU A 349 13.27 25.19 -4.88
CA LEU A 349 12.99 24.98 -3.46
C LEU A 349 12.03 23.78 -3.25
N PRO A 350 12.26 22.94 -2.23
CA PRO A 350 11.32 21.87 -1.87
C PRO A 350 10.14 22.40 -1.04
N PRO A 351 8.98 21.72 -1.03
CA PRO A 351 7.88 22.03 -0.11
C PRO A 351 8.38 21.96 1.35
N PRO A 352 8.13 22.95 2.22
CA PRO A 352 7.10 24.00 2.15
C PRO A 352 7.55 25.34 1.54
N PHE A 353 8.85 25.50 1.28
CA PHE A 353 9.44 26.77 0.81
C PHE A 353 9.10 27.12 -0.64
N VAL A 354 8.48 26.19 -1.37
CA VAL A 354 7.93 26.37 -2.71
C VAL A 354 7.00 27.59 -2.80
N VAL A 355 6.21 27.86 -1.76
CA VAL A 355 5.28 29.01 -1.73
C VAL A 355 6.05 30.33 -1.89
N ILE A 356 7.23 30.45 -1.28
CA ILE A 356 8.09 31.64 -1.38
C ILE A 356 8.62 31.82 -2.80
N SER A 357 8.99 30.72 -3.47
CA SER A 357 9.44 30.75 -4.88
C SER A 357 8.36 31.28 -5.81
N TYR A 358 7.10 30.89 -5.59
CA TYR A 358 5.99 31.33 -6.44
C TYR A 358 5.61 32.78 -6.16
N ILE A 359 5.57 33.21 -4.89
CA ILE A 359 5.34 34.61 -4.53
C ILE A 359 6.44 35.51 -5.13
N GLY A 360 7.70 35.09 -5.07
CA GLY A 360 8.80 35.83 -5.70
C GLY A 360 8.61 35.97 -7.21
N ASN A 361 8.26 34.89 -7.91
CA ASN A 361 8.04 34.92 -9.36
C ASN A 361 6.80 35.72 -9.78
N THR A 362 5.71 35.70 -9.00
CA THR A 362 4.53 36.52 -9.30
C THR A 362 4.80 38.01 -9.07
N ILE A 363 5.52 38.37 -8.00
CA ILE A 363 5.93 39.77 -7.76
C ILE A 363 6.84 40.27 -8.90
N LEU A 364 7.78 39.44 -9.36
CA LEU A 364 8.72 39.79 -10.43
C LEU A 364 8.07 39.82 -11.84
N ASN A 365 6.88 39.25 -12.00
CA ASN A 365 6.09 39.36 -13.23
C ASN A 365 5.08 40.53 -13.20
N ILE A 366 4.79 41.08 -12.01
CA ILE A 366 3.87 42.21 -11.82
C ILE A 366 4.63 43.55 -11.92
N PHE A 367 5.90 43.57 -11.48
CA PHE A 367 6.85 44.66 -11.70
C PHE A 367 7.66 44.42 -12.96
#